data_AF-A0A3S1EXI7-F1
#
_entry.id   AF-A0A3S1EXI7-F1
#
_cell.length_a   1.000
_cell.length_b   1.000
_cell.length_c   1.000
_cell.angle_alpha   90.00
_cell.angle_beta   90.00
_cell.angle_gamma   90.00
#
_symmetry.space_group_name_H-M   'P 1'
#
loop_
_entity.id
_entity.type
_entity.pdbx_description
1 polymer ?
#
loop_
_entity_poly.entity_id
_entity_poly.type
_entity_poly.pdbx_seq_one_letter_code
_entity_poly.pdbx_strand_id
1 'polypeptide(L)' 'MSQRIIRVADLATTKGKAGMLPVSPQTIWRWVREGKFPKPFKLGDSVTVWNASEVEAFIAKRAGGAPQ' A
#
# COMPACT_ATOMS: atom_id res chain seq x y z
N MET A 1 -7.88 -19.68 4.19
CA MET A 1 -7.62 -18.40 3.51
C MET A 1 -6.44 -17.73 4.20
N SER A 2 -5.25 -17.78 3.60
CA SER A 2 -4.02 -17.23 4.21
C SER A 2 -4.10 -15.71 4.23
N GLN A 3 -4.14 -15.11 5.42
CA GLN A 3 -4.06 -13.65 5.60
C GLN A 3 -2.70 -13.17 5.10
N ARG A 4 -2.66 -12.61 3.89
CA ARG A 4 -1.45 -12.00 3.33
C ARG A 4 -1.37 -10.56 3.83
N ILE A 5 -0.32 -10.30 4.60
CA ILE A 5 0.02 -8.95 5.09
C ILE A 5 1.14 -8.37 4.25
N ILE A 6 1.05 -7.07 3.99
CA ILE A 6 2.03 -6.33 3.19
C ILE A 6 2.45 -5.06 3.92
N ARG A 7 3.73 -4.72 3.79
CA ARG A 7 4.31 -3.52 4.38
C ARG A 7 4.40 -2.42 3.35
N VAL A 8 4.62 -1.19 3.82
CA VAL A 8 4.86 -0.04 2.94
C VAL A 8 6.05 -0.27 1.99
N ALA A 9 7.04 -1.07 2.39
CA ALA A 9 8.19 -1.40 1.57
C ALA A 9 7.87 -2.34 0.38
N ASP A 10 6.85 -3.19 0.51
CA ASP A 10 6.36 -4.04 -0.59
C ASP A 10 5.38 -3.26 -1.49
N LEU A 11 4.68 -2.30 -0.91
CA LEU A 11 3.76 -1.42 -1.62
C LEU A 11 4.47 -0.37 -2.47
N ALA A 12 5.46 0.33 -1.90
CA ALA A 12 6.09 1.48 -2.51
C ALA A 12 7.37 1.12 -3.27
N THR A 13 7.53 1.71 -4.44
CA THR A 13 8.78 1.59 -5.22
C THR A 13 9.82 2.55 -4.66
N THR A 14 11.00 2.01 -4.39
CA THR A 14 12.20 2.76 -4.00
C THR A 14 13.24 2.61 -5.10
N LYS A 15 14.22 3.52 -5.16
CA LYS A 15 15.32 3.54 -6.14
C LYS A 15 16.04 2.20 -6.36
N GLY A 16 15.98 1.27 -5.39
CA GLY A 16 16.59 -0.06 -5.48
C GLY A 16 15.61 -1.25 -5.40
N LYS A 17 14.29 -1.04 -5.30
CA LYS A 17 13.28 -2.12 -5.23
C LYS A 17 11.98 -1.69 -5.90
N ALA A 18 11.54 -2.49 -6.87
CA ALA A 18 10.20 -2.39 -7.44
C ALA A 18 9.16 -2.82 -6.40
N GLY A 19 8.30 -1.90 -5.99
CA GLY A 19 7.12 -2.18 -5.17
C GLY A 19 5.90 -2.40 -6.06
N MET A 20 4.78 -2.82 -5.47
CA MET A 20 3.52 -3.01 -6.21
C MET A 20 3.02 -1.73 -6.88
N LEU A 21 3.38 -0.56 -6.35
CA LEU A 21 3.05 0.74 -6.91
C LEU A 21 4.32 1.54 -7.20
N PRO A 22 4.41 2.24 -8.35
CA PRO A 22 5.54 3.11 -8.72
C PRO A 22 5.47 4.45 -7.97
N VAL A 23 5.18 4.42 -6.67
CA VAL A 23 5.09 5.61 -5.81
C VAL A 23 6.02 5.46 -4.62
N SER A 24 6.53 6.59 -4.12
CA SER A 24 7.34 6.60 -2.92
C SER A 24 6.51 6.26 -1.66
N PRO A 25 7.13 5.73 -0.59
CA PRO A 25 6.45 5.42 0.68
C PRO A 25 5.66 6.60 1.25
N GLN A 26 6.18 7.82 1.07
CA GLN A 26 5.54 9.06 1.51
C GLN A 26 4.15 9.27 0.88
N THR A 27 3.99 8.93 -0.41
CA THR A 27 2.72 9.03 -1.12
C THR A 27 1.66 8.10 -0.53
N ILE A 28 2.07 6.89 -0.12
CA ILE A 28 1.18 5.94 0.55
C ILE A 28 0.71 6.49 1.89
N TRP A 29 1.63 7.00 2.72
CA TRP A 29 1.25 7.65 3.98
C TRP A 29 0.35 8.87 3.78
N ARG A 30 0.55 9.63 2.69
CA ARG A 30 -0.36 10.71 2.32
C ARG A 30 -1.76 10.19 2.02
N TRP A 31 -1.91 9.13 1.23
CA TRP A 31 -3.23 8.55 0.96
C TRP A 31 -3.90 7.95 2.18
N VAL A 32 -3.12 7.38 3.11
CA VAL A 32 -3.63 6.92 4.42
C VAL A 32 -4.17 8.10 5.21
N ARG A 33 -3.41 9.21 5.29
CA ARG A 33 -3.85 10.45 5.94
C ARG A 33 -5.08 11.07 5.28
N GLU A 34 -5.18 11.01 3.96
CA GLU A 34 -6.34 11.46 3.18
C GLU A 34 -7.54 10.51 3.26
N GLY A 35 -7.42 9.35 3.94
CA GLY A 35 -8.49 8.34 4.01
C GLY A 35 -8.78 7.64 2.68
N LYS A 36 -7.89 7.76 1.69
CA LYS A 36 -8.01 7.14 0.37
C LYS A 36 -7.45 5.71 0.36
N PHE A 37 -6.46 5.42 1.19
CA PHE A 37 -5.83 4.10 1.29
C PHE A 37 -6.47 3.26 2.42
N PRO A 38 -6.46 1.91 2.34
CA PRO A 38 -6.94 1.06 3.42
C PRO A 38 -6.28 1.36 4.76
N LYS A 39 -7.02 1.11 5.84
CA LYS A 39 -6.58 1.42 7.19
C LYS A 39 -5.35 0.58 7.54
N PRO A 40 -4.22 1.21 7.90
CA PRO A 40 -3.10 0.47 8.47
C PRO A 40 -3.50 -0.16 9.79
N PHE A 41 -2.97 -1.33 10.07
CA PHE A 41 -3.01 -1.91 11.42
C PHE A 41 -1.60 -2.23 11.90
N LYS A 42 -1.41 -2.21 13.22
CA LYS A 42 -0.13 -2.55 13.83
C LYS A 42 -0.05 -4.07 13.99
N LEU A 43 0.97 -4.68 13.38
CA LEU A 43 1.33 -6.08 13.63
C LEU A 43 2.19 -6.23 14.89
N GLY A 44 2.91 -5.17 15.26
CA GLY A 44 3.73 -5.10 16.45
C GLY A 44 4.05 -3.65 16.81
N ASP A 45 4.94 -3.47 17.79
CA ASP A 45 5.18 -2.19 18.46
C ASP A 45 5.49 -1.03 17.48
N SER A 46 6.28 -1.32 16.44
CA SER A 46 6.69 -0.37 15.39
C SER A 46 6.39 -0.84 13.96
N VAL A 47 5.59 -1.90 13.77
CA VAL A 47 5.34 -2.49 12.44
C VAL A 47 3.92 -2.20 11.99
N THR A 48 3.80 -1.30 11.02
CA THR A 48 2.51 -1.02 10.35
C THR A 48 2.38 -1.85 9.10
N VAL A 49 1.25 -2.56 8.98
CA VAL A 49 0.95 -3.45 7.85
C VAL A 49 -0.45 -3.17 7.31
N TRP A 50 -0.70 -3.68 6.11
CA TRP A 50 -2.00 -3.65 5.44
C TRP A 50 -2.39 -5.06 5.03
N ASN A 51 -3.70 -5.25 4.86
CA ASN A 51 -4.22 -6.46 4.26
C ASN A 51 -3.98 -6.43 2.74
N ALA A 52 -3.39 -7.50 2.20
CA ALA A 52 -3.14 -7.60 0.76
C ALA A 52 -4.42 -7.46 -0.04
N SER A 53 -5.50 -8.11 0.38
CA SER A 53 -6.78 -8.06 -0.36
C SER A 53 -7.37 -6.65 -0.44
N GLU A 54 -7.28 -5.86 0.63
CA GLU A 54 -7.78 -4.48 0.62
C GLU A 54 -6.92 -3.56 -0.25
N VAL A 55 -5.61 -3.76 -0.22
CA VAL A 55 -4.69 -3.02 -1.10
C VAL A 55 -4.93 -3.38 -2.55
N GLU A 56 -5.04 -4.67 -2.89
CA GLU A 56 -5.30 -5.12 -4.26
C GLU A 56 -6.61 -4.53 -4.78
N ALA A 57 -7.66 -4.54 -3.95
CA ALA A 57 -8.93 -3.88 -4.28
C ALA A 57 -8.78 -2.36 -4.47
N PHE A 58 -7.97 -1.69 -3.65
CA PHE A 58 -7.67 -0.27 -3.82
C PHE A 58 -6.91 0.01 -5.12
N ILE A 59 -5.89 -0.80 -5.43
CA ILE A 59 -5.11 -0.69 -6.66
C ILE A 59 -6.02 -0.91 -7.87
N ALA A 60 -6.86 -1.95 -7.86
CA ALA A 60 -7.82 -2.21 -8.92
C ALA A 60 -8.79 -1.03 -9.13
N LYS A 61 -9.28 -0.42 -8.04
CA LYS A 61 -10.14 0.77 -8.10
C LYS A 61 -9.42 2.00 -8.66
N ARG A 62 -8.12 2.15 -8.40
CA ARG A 62 -7.27 3.26 -8.87
C ARG A 62 -6.68 3.06 -10.26
N ALA A 63 -6.47 1.81 -10.68
CA ALA A 63 -5.96 1.45 -12.00
C ALA A 63 -6.92 1.90 -13.13
N GLY A 64 -8.18 2.18 -12.80
CA GLY A 64 -9.10 2.91 -13.67
C GLY A 64 -8.82 4.41 -13.84
N GLY A 65 -7.70 4.93 -13.31
CA GLY A 65 -7.38 6.37 -13.25
C GLY A 65 -5.91 6.74 -13.49
N ALA A 66 -5.16 5.93 -14.24
CA ALA A 66 -3.85 6.34 -14.76
C ALA A 66 -3.62 5.78 -16.18
N PRO A 67 -3.92 6.55 -17.25
CA PRO A 67 -3.21 6.38 -18.51
C PRO A 67 -1.83 7.04 -18.39
N GLN A 68 -0.81 6.28 -18.83
CA GLN A 68 0.50 6.73 -19.35
C GLN A 68 1.47 7.42 -18.39
#